data_AF-A0A928I6B5-F1
#
_entry.id   AF-A0A928I6B5-F1
#
_cell.length_a   1.000
_cell.length_b   1.000
_cell.length_c   1.000
_cell.angle_alpha   90.00
_cell.angle_beta   90.00
_cell.angle_gamma   90.00
#
_symmetry.space_group_name_H-M   'P 1'
#
loop_
_entity.id
_entity.type
_entity.pdbx_description
1 polymer ?
#
loop_
_entity_poly.entity_id
_entity_poly.type
_entity_poly.pdbx_seq_one_letter_code
_entity_poly.pdbx_strand_id
1 'polypeptide(L)'
;MKKNQFALFLISPIGKAVIIIFFAIIIYGLIVAGMASNNMVILGITIFLCAYFGWRALNKITPDIFVIMSINAWAIYFLVKGLLSIFIGAFVAPFQIGKMLCGFISDSVREDGQ
;
A
#
# COMPACT_ATOMS: atom_id res chain seq x y z
N MET A 1 -9.97 3.65 32.27
CA MET A 1 -10.13 2.27 31.75
C MET A 1 -10.98 2.23 30.45
N LYS A 2 -10.54 2.84 29.33
CA LYS A 2 -11.24 2.71 28.02
C LYS A 2 -10.33 2.58 26.79
N LYS A 3 -9.04 2.92 26.88
CA LYS A 3 -8.09 2.85 25.75
C LYS A 3 -7.98 1.44 25.16
N ASN A 4 -8.01 0.41 26.00
CA ASN A 4 -7.73 -0.96 25.57
C ASN A 4 -8.88 -1.57 24.75
N GLN A 5 -10.13 -1.13 24.97
CA GLN A 5 -11.29 -1.65 24.24
C GLN A 5 -11.30 -1.22 22.76
N PHE A 6 -10.94 0.04 22.48
CA PHE A 6 -10.85 0.55 21.11
C PHE A 6 -9.66 -0.08 20.36
N ALA A 7 -8.51 -0.22 21.02
CA ALA A 7 -7.36 -0.88 20.42
C ALA A 7 -7.62 -2.37 20.13
N LEU A 8 -8.30 -3.08 21.05
CA LEU A 8 -8.75 -4.47 20.83
C LEU A 8 -9.73 -4.57 19.65
N PHE A 9 -10.65 -3.61 19.49
CA PHE A 9 -11.53 -3.55 18.33
C PHE A 9 -10.77 -3.37 17.01
N LEU A 10 -9.73 -2.53 16.99
CA LEU A 10 -8.91 -2.30 15.78
C LEU A 10 -8.07 -3.53 15.39
N ILE A 11 -7.67 -4.36 16.37
CA ILE A 11 -6.92 -5.61 16.14
C ILE A 11 -7.82 -6.71 15.55
N SER A 12 -9.13 -6.61 15.74
CA SER A 12 -10.11 -7.56 15.20
C SER A 12 -10.08 -7.60 13.65
N PRO A 13 -10.54 -8.70 13.01
CA PRO A 13 -10.63 -8.78 11.55
C PRO A 13 -11.45 -7.65 10.93
N ILE A 14 -12.50 -7.23 11.64
CA ILE A 14 -13.42 -6.16 11.24
C ILE A 14 -12.72 -4.80 11.34
N GLY A 15 -12.02 -4.54 12.44
CA GLY A 15 -11.26 -3.29 12.63
C GLY A 15 -10.15 -3.11 11.59
N LYS A 16 -9.45 -4.20 11.25
CA LYS A 16 -8.46 -4.21 10.16
C LYS A 16 -9.06 -3.84 8.81
N ALA A 17 -10.23 -4.39 8.48
CA ALA A 17 -10.92 -4.06 7.24
C ALA A 17 -11.32 -2.57 7.19
N VAL A 18 -11.82 -2.02 8.30
CA VAL A 18 -12.19 -0.60 8.40
C VAL A 18 -10.97 0.31 8.19
N ILE A 19 -9.82 0.00 8.80
CA ILE A 19 -8.58 0.77 8.60
C ILE A 19 -8.14 0.72 7.13
N ILE A 20 -8.15 -0.46 6.52
CA ILE A 20 -7.74 -0.63 5.12
C ILE A 20 -8.65 0.18 4.18
N ILE A 21 -9.97 0.11 4.40
CA ILE A 21 -10.95 0.87 3.61
C ILE A 21 -10.75 2.38 3.80
N PHE A 22 -10.49 2.84 5.02
CA PHE A 22 -10.22 4.24 5.31
C PHE A 22 -8.99 4.76 4.56
N PHE A 23 -7.88 4.01 4.58
CA PHE A 23 -6.69 4.37 3.81
C PHE A 23 -6.91 4.28 2.30
N ALA A 24 -7.72 3.33 1.83
CA ALA A 24 -8.07 3.24 0.42
C ALA A 24 -8.86 4.48 -0.05
N ILE A 25 -9.81 4.96 0.77
CA ILE A 25 -10.57 6.18 0.51
C ILE A 25 -9.64 7.39 0.47
N ILE A 26 -8.67 7.50 1.40
CA ILE A 26 -7.70 8.60 1.42
C ILE A 26 -6.86 8.62 0.14
N ILE A 27 -6.28 7.47 -0.24
CA ILE A 27 -5.42 7.38 -1.42
C ILE A 27 -6.23 7.69 -2.69
N TYR A 28 -7.43 7.11 -2.82
CA TYR A 28 -8.29 7.37 -3.97
C TYR A 28 -8.76 8.83 -4.01
N GLY A 29 -9.08 9.40 -2.85
CA GLY A 29 -9.43 10.81 -2.70
C GLY A 29 -8.29 11.74 -3.13
N LEU A 30 -7.04 11.44 -2.77
CA LEU A 30 -5.86 12.19 -3.22
C LEU A 30 -5.64 12.11 -4.74
N ILE A 31 -5.88 10.94 -5.33
CA ILE A 31 -5.81 10.76 -6.79
C ILE A 31 -6.86 11.62 -7.50
N VAL A 32 -8.12 11.57 -7.04
CA VAL A 32 -9.22 12.36 -7.63
C VAL A 32 -9.01 13.85 -7.39
N ALA A 33 -8.58 14.26 -6.19
CA ALA A 33 -8.28 15.66 -5.89
C ALA A 33 -7.10 16.20 -6.72
N GLY A 34 -6.05 15.40 -6.92
CA GLY A 34 -4.92 15.74 -7.78
C GLY A 34 -5.35 15.94 -9.24
N MET A 35 -6.26 15.09 -9.75
CA MET A 35 -6.83 15.25 -11.09
C MET A 35 -7.73 16.49 -11.20
N ALA A 36 -8.63 16.70 -10.25
CA ALA A 36 -9.58 17.81 -10.27
C ALA A 36 -8.90 19.19 -10.13
N SER A 37 -7.83 19.27 -9.34
CA SER A 37 -7.07 20.51 -9.13
C SER A 37 -5.98 20.76 -10.19
N ASN A 38 -5.78 19.85 -11.15
CA ASN A 38 -4.63 19.84 -12.06
C ASN A 38 -3.26 19.98 -11.35
N ASN A 39 -3.20 19.63 -10.07
CA ASN A 39 -1.98 19.75 -9.28
C ASN A 39 -1.09 18.53 -9.53
N MET A 40 -0.19 18.69 -10.51
CA MET A 40 0.74 17.64 -10.94
C MET A 40 1.64 17.14 -9.80
N VAL A 41 1.90 17.96 -8.78
CA VAL A 41 2.75 17.58 -7.64
C VAL A 41 2.01 16.55 -6.77
N ILE A 42 0.76 16.82 -6.39
CA ILE A 42 -0.04 15.91 -5.56
C ILE A 42 -0.29 14.60 -6.29
N LEU A 43 -0.66 14.69 -7.57
CA LEU A 43 -0.91 13.52 -8.41
C LEU A 43 0.37 12.70 -8.62
N GLY A 44 1.49 13.36 -8.91
CA GLY A 44 2.80 12.72 -9.05
C GLY A 44 3.22 11.98 -7.79
N ILE A 45 3.21 12.65 -6.63
CA ILE A 45 3.59 12.03 -5.34
C ILE A 45 2.70 10.83 -5.03
N THR A 46 1.39 10.93 -5.25
CA THR A 46 0.44 9.86 -4.95
C THR A 46 0.67 8.65 -5.86
N ILE A 47 0.90 8.86 -7.16
CA ILE A 47 1.21 7.79 -8.11
C ILE A 47 2.57 7.15 -7.79
N PHE A 48 3.58 7.94 -7.43
CA PHE A 48 4.89 7.43 -7.03
C PHE A 48 4.80 6.55 -5.78
N LEU A 49 4.01 6.96 -4.77
CA LEU A 49 3.75 6.14 -3.58
C LEU A 49 3.08 4.80 -3.96
N CYS A 50 2.03 4.84 -4.78
CA CYS A 50 1.38 3.64 -5.28
C CYS A 50 2.37 2.74 -6.04
N ALA A 51 3.13 3.31 -6.98
CA ALA A 51 4.13 2.58 -7.77
C ALA A 51 5.20 1.93 -6.87
N TYR A 52 5.69 2.63 -5.84
CA TYR A 52 6.67 2.07 -4.89
C TYR A 52 6.12 0.83 -4.15
N PHE A 53 4.91 0.94 -3.60
CA PHE A 53 4.26 -0.18 -2.90
C PHE A 53 3.88 -1.33 -3.83
N GLY A 54 3.39 -1.01 -5.02
CA GLY A 54 3.10 -1.96 -6.07
C GLY A 54 4.35 -2.70 -6.51
N TRP A 55 5.45 -1.99 -6.76
CA TRP A 55 6.71 -2.58 -7.22
C TRP A 55 7.26 -3.58 -6.20
N ARG A 56 7.19 -3.24 -4.91
CA ARG A 56 7.53 -4.15 -3.81
C ARG A 56 6.68 -5.42 -3.79
N ALA A 57 5.39 -5.32 -4.09
CA ALA A 57 4.52 -6.49 -4.18
C ALA A 57 4.79 -7.32 -5.45
N LEU A 58 4.99 -6.69 -6.60
CA LEU A 58 5.34 -7.41 -7.84
C LEU A 58 6.69 -8.11 -7.71
N ASN A 59 7.68 -7.51 -7.04
CA ASN A 59 8.97 -8.16 -6.77
C ASN A 59 8.82 -9.44 -5.94
N LYS A 60 7.82 -9.53 -5.06
CA LYS A 60 7.54 -10.77 -4.31
C LYS A 60 6.91 -11.85 -5.18
N ILE A 61 6.13 -11.47 -6.18
CA ILE A 61 5.41 -12.41 -7.07
C ILE A 61 6.30 -12.86 -8.24
N THR A 62 7.16 -11.98 -8.73
CA THR A 62 8.04 -12.23 -9.89
C THR A 62 9.53 -12.02 -9.56
N PRO A 63 10.11 -12.79 -8.62
CA PRO A 63 11.54 -12.68 -8.27
C PRO A 63 12.46 -13.47 -9.23
N ASP A 64 12.01 -14.57 -9.84
CA ASP A 64 12.91 -15.51 -10.56
C ASP A 64 12.89 -15.40 -12.09
N ILE A 65 11.98 -14.62 -12.68
CA ILE A 65 11.88 -14.48 -14.14
C ILE A 65 13.10 -13.72 -14.71
N PHE A 66 13.83 -13.00 -13.86
CA PHE A 66 14.94 -12.14 -14.23
C PHE A 66 16.17 -12.87 -14.77
N VAL A 67 16.37 -14.14 -14.41
CA VAL A 67 17.64 -14.84 -14.63
C VAL A 67 17.77 -15.40 -16.07
N ILE A 68 16.67 -15.55 -16.82
CA ILE A 68 16.64 -16.31 -18.09
C ILE A 68 16.25 -15.43 -19.32
N MET A 69 16.21 -14.09 -19.20
CA MET A 69 15.77 -13.20 -20.31
C MET A 69 16.89 -12.45 -21.03
N SER A 70 16.70 -12.21 -22.34
CA SER A 70 17.60 -11.39 -23.17
C SER A 70 17.57 -9.90 -22.80
N ILE A 71 18.63 -9.16 -23.15
CA ILE A 71 18.81 -7.73 -22.77
C ILE A 71 17.65 -6.83 -23.24
N ASN A 72 17.08 -7.09 -24.42
CA ASN A 72 15.96 -6.31 -24.97
C ASN A 72 14.64 -6.62 -24.25
N ALA A 73 14.50 -7.87 -23.80
CA ALA A 73 13.33 -8.32 -23.09
C ALA A 73 13.32 -7.78 -21.64
N TRP A 74 14.49 -7.47 -21.06
CA TRP A 74 14.61 -6.74 -19.80
C TRP A 74 13.93 -5.36 -19.87
N ALA A 75 14.20 -4.54 -20.88
CA ALA A 75 13.62 -3.19 -20.97
C ALA A 75 12.08 -3.23 -21.04
N ILE A 76 11.52 -4.13 -21.86
CA ILE A 76 10.07 -4.33 -21.98
C ILE A 76 9.50 -4.86 -20.66
N TYR A 77 10.19 -5.80 -20.01
CA TYR A 77 9.78 -6.34 -18.71
C TYR A 77 9.71 -5.25 -17.63
N PHE A 78 10.73 -4.39 -17.51
CA PHE A 78 10.73 -3.29 -16.53
C PHE A 78 9.61 -2.27 -16.81
N LEU A 79 9.33 -1.97 -18.07
CA LEU A 79 8.22 -1.10 -18.47
C LEU A 79 6.84 -1.67 -18.09
N VAL A 80 6.60 -2.93 -18.47
CA VAL A 80 5.34 -3.64 -18.16
C VAL A 80 5.19 -3.78 -16.65
N LYS A 81 6.26 -4.15 -15.94
CA LYS A 81 6.28 -4.22 -14.47
C LYS A 81 6.01 -2.86 -13.83
N GLY A 82 6.50 -1.77 -14.42
CA GLY A 82 6.25 -0.41 -13.97
C GLY A 82 4.78 -0.05 -14.07
N LEU A 83 4.17 -0.28 -15.23
CA LEU A 83 2.74 -0.05 -15.46
C LEU A 83 1.88 -0.89 -14.52
N LEU A 84 2.13 -2.21 -14.42
CA LEU A 84 1.39 -3.07 -13.49
C LEU A 84 1.61 -2.65 -12.03
N SER A 85 2.78 -2.12 -11.67
CA SER A 85 3.02 -1.64 -10.31
C SER A 85 2.13 -0.45 -9.94
N ILE A 86 1.76 0.42 -10.89
CA ILE A 86 0.86 1.54 -10.60
C ILE A 86 -0.56 1.00 -10.31
N PHE A 87 -1.04 0.09 -11.16
CA PHE A 87 -2.37 -0.52 -10.99
C PHE A 87 -2.45 -1.34 -9.70
N ILE A 88 -1.50 -2.25 -9.48
CA ILE A 88 -1.46 -3.09 -8.28
C ILE A 88 -1.16 -2.23 -7.04
N GLY A 89 -0.32 -1.21 -7.18
CA GLY A 89 0.06 -0.28 -6.15
C GLY A 89 -1.12 0.49 -5.54
N ALA A 90 -2.07 0.90 -6.37
CA ALA A 90 -3.29 1.58 -5.89
C ALA A 90 -4.11 0.70 -4.92
N PHE A 91 -4.11 -0.62 -5.11
CA PHE A 91 -4.79 -1.58 -4.23
C PHE A 91 -3.92 -2.06 -3.07
N VAL A 92 -2.63 -2.25 -3.32
CA VAL A 92 -1.68 -2.81 -2.34
C VAL A 92 -1.23 -1.77 -1.31
N ALA A 93 -1.10 -0.50 -1.69
CA ALA A 93 -0.69 0.57 -0.78
C ALA A 93 -1.59 0.68 0.46
N PRO A 94 -2.93 0.81 0.35
CA PRO A 94 -3.79 0.88 1.54
C PRO A 94 -3.76 -0.40 2.37
N PHE A 95 -3.60 -1.56 1.72
CA PHE A 95 -3.49 -2.84 2.41
C PHE A 95 -2.20 -2.97 3.24
N GLN A 96 -1.05 -2.58 2.68
CA GLN A 96 0.22 -2.64 3.40
C GLN A 96 0.29 -1.61 4.54
N ILE A 97 -0.18 -0.38 4.29
CA ILE A 97 -0.21 0.68 5.31
C ILE A 97 -1.13 0.28 6.47
N GLY A 98 -2.34 -0.21 6.17
CA GLY A 98 -3.27 -0.69 7.18
C GLY A 98 -2.71 -1.85 8.01
N LYS A 99 -2.02 -2.80 7.37
CA LYS A 99 -1.36 -3.91 8.07
C LYS A 99 -0.22 -3.44 8.98
N MET A 100 0.61 -2.49 8.53
CA MET A 100 1.69 -1.93 9.35
C MET A 100 1.14 -1.23 10.59
N LEU A 101 0.11 -0.38 10.44
CA LEU A 101 -0.52 0.33 11.55
C LEU A 101 -1.15 -0.62 12.57
N CYS A 102 -1.85 -1.66 12.10
CA CYS A 102 -2.41 -2.67 13.01
C CYS A 102 -1.32 -3.43 13.77
N GLY A 103 -0.15 -3.66 13.14
CA GLY A 103 1.01 -4.25 13.80
C GLY A 103 1.50 -3.36 14.95
N PHE A 104 1.75 -2.08 14.67
CA PHE A 104 2.18 -1.12 15.69
C PHE A 104 1.18 -0.99 16.86
N ILE A 105 -0.12 -0.97 16.57
CA ILE A 105 -1.16 -0.91 17.60
C ILE A 105 -1.19 -2.21 18.43
N SER A 106 -0.99 -3.36 17.79
CA SER A 106 -0.92 -4.64 18.48
C SER A 106 0.27 -4.72 19.42
N ASP A 107 1.43 -4.19 18.99
CA ASP A 107 2.64 -4.17 19.80
C ASP A 107 2.49 -3.24 21.01
N SER A 108 1.93 -2.03 20.83
CA SER A 108 1.70 -1.10 21.94
C SER A 108 0.73 -1.64 22.99
N VAL A 109 -0.32 -2.36 22.57
CA VAL A 109 -1.27 -2.99 23.51
C VAL A 109 -0.61 -4.11 24.31
N ARG A 110 0.40 -4.78 23.75
CA ARG A 110 1.15 -5.85 24.42
C ARG A 110 2.08 -5.30 25.50
N GLU A 111 2.65 -4.11 25.30
CA GLU A 111 3.52 -3.44 26.27
C GLU A 111 2.74 -2.86 27.47
N ASP A 112 1.54 -2.30 27.24
CA ASP A 112 0.69 -1.75 28.30
C ASP A 112 0.09 -2.82 29.25
N GLY A 113 0.19 -4.10 28.88
CA GLY A 113 -0.34 -5.24 29.63
C GLY A 113 0.69 -6.03 30.44
N GLN A 114 1.97 -5.65 30.39
CA GLN A 114 3.04 -6.16 31.26
C GLN A 114 3.31 -5.19 32.40
#